data_AF-A0A2A5JR45-F1
#
_entry.id   AF-A0A2A5JR45-F1
#
_cell.length_a   1.000
_cell.length_b   1.000
_cell.length_c   1.000
_cell.angle_alpha   90.00
_cell.angle_beta   90.00
_cell.angle_gamma   90.00
#
_symmetry.space_group_name_H-M   'P 1'
#
loop_
_entity.id
_entity.type
_entity.pdbx_description
1 polymer ?
#
loop_
_entity_poly.entity_id
_entity_poly.type
_entity_poly.pdbx_seq_one_letter_code
_entity_poly.pdbx_strand_id
1 'polypeptide(L)'
;MYFIAAFGILMMCLSSMMIVSPNYWSNGIIEFSKKPYFHWFEVITRLIAGCGFVLFSKSTMYPRLTLGIGCLLIAVGIGLIITGSVRHRTFAIWSARKFKRIFRPAGFGSFIFGIFLIYISTIGVIGD
;
A
#
# COMPACT_ATOMS: atom_id res chain seq x y z
N MET A 1 0.74 2.34 17.07
CA MET A 1 1.04 3.67 16.48
C MET A 1 2.27 3.63 15.59
N TYR A 2 3.44 3.18 16.08
CA TYR A 2 4.66 3.03 15.26
C TYR A 2 4.48 2.21 13.97
N PHE A 3 3.58 1.20 13.98
CA PHE A 3 3.25 0.43 12.77
C PHE A 3 2.69 1.31 11.64
N ILE A 4 1.75 2.21 11.94
CA ILE A 4 1.11 3.08 10.94
C ILE A 4 2.11 4.12 10.44
N ALA A 5 2.94 4.66 11.33
CA ALA A 5 4.04 5.55 10.94
C ALA A 5 5.06 4.84 10.03
N ALA A 6 5.49 3.62 10.38
CA ALA A 6 6.39 2.81 9.56
C ALA A 6 5.78 2.49 8.18
N PHE A 7 4.48 2.20 8.13
CA PHE A 7 3.75 2.02 6.87
C PHE A 7 3.72 3.31 6.04
N GLY A 8 3.51 4.46 6.68
CA GLY A 8 3.59 5.78 6.03
C GLY A 8 4.98 6.08 5.46
N ILE A 9 6.05 5.78 6.20
CA ILE A 9 7.44 5.92 5.72
C ILE A 9 7.70 4.99 4.53
N LEU A 10 7.29 3.72 4.61
CA LEU A 10 7.40 2.78 3.51
C LEU A 10 6.68 3.31 2.26
N MET A 11 5.45 3.81 2.42
CA MET A 11 4.70 4.43 1.35
C MET A 11 5.45 5.61 0.73
N MET A 12 6.02 6.50 1.54
CA MET A 12 6.81 7.64 1.05
C MET A 12 8.02 7.16 0.24
N CYS A 13 8.76 6.16 0.71
CA CYS A 13 9.92 5.61 0.01
C CYS A 13 9.54 5.04 -1.38
N LEU A 14 8.50 4.21 -1.44
CA LEU A 14 8.02 3.64 -2.70
C LEU A 14 7.50 4.73 -3.65
N SER A 15 6.82 5.74 -3.09
CA SER A 15 6.32 6.89 -3.85
C SER A 15 7.45 7.71 -4.45
N SER A 16 8.53 7.95 -3.71
CA SER A 16 9.72 8.64 -4.22
C SER A 16 10.34 7.91 -5.41
N MET A 17 10.49 6.59 -5.34
CA MET A 17 10.97 5.79 -6.47
C MET A 17 10.05 5.93 -7.69
N MET A 18 8.74 5.90 -7.46
CA MET A 18 7.72 6.05 -8.50
C MET A 18 7.71 7.45 -9.16
N ILE A 19 8.01 8.51 -8.39
CA ILE A 19 8.11 9.90 -8.88
C ILE A 19 9.41 10.12 -9.68
N VAL A 20 10.55 9.69 -9.13
CA VAL A 20 11.88 9.95 -9.69
C VAL A 20 12.10 9.15 -10.97
N SER A 21 11.79 7.84 -10.94
CA SER A 21 11.99 6.96 -12.08
C SER A 21 10.80 6.02 -12.27
N PRO A 22 9.70 6.50 -12.90
CA PRO A 22 8.55 5.67 -13.21
C PRO A 22 8.88 4.51 -14.17
N ASN A 23 9.95 4.66 -14.98
CA ASN A 23 10.49 3.59 -15.82
C ASN A 23 11.04 2.45 -14.98
N TYR A 24 11.90 2.77 -14.01
CA TYR A 24 12.49 1.80 -13.10
C TYR A 24 11.41 1.14 -12.25
N TRP A 25 10.49 1.93 -11.68
CA TRP A 25 9.36 1.43 -10.90
C TRP A 25 8.47 0.45 -11.68
N SER A 26 8.09 0.80 -12.91
CA SER A 26 7.30 -0.06 -13.81
C SER A 26 8.01 -1.38 -14.11
N ASN A 27 9.30 -1.33 -14.44
CA ASN A 27 10.09 -2.53 -14.69
C ASN A 27 10.22 -3.40 -13.43
N GLY A 28 10.42 -2.78 -12.26
CA GLY A 28 10.46 -3.46 -10.98
C GLY A 28 9.17 -4.22 -10.67
N ILE A 29 8.00 -3.61 -10.91
CA ILE A 29 6.71 -4.30 -10.78
C ILE A 29 6.65 -5.50 -11.72
N ILE A 30 7.02 -5.34 -13.00
CA ILE A 30 6.95 -6.44 -13.98
C ILE A 30 7.86 -7.60 -13.57
N GLU A 31 9.08 -7.33 -13.12
CA GLU A 31 10.01 -8.36 -12.66
C GLU A 31 9.54 -9.03 -11.37
N PHE A 32 9.05 -8.24 -10.42
CA PHE A 32 8.48 -8.75 -9.18
C PHE A 32 7.26 -9.64 -9.43
N SER A 33 6.35 -9.23 -10.31
CA SER A 33 5.18 -10.01 -10.72
C SER A 33 5.52 -11.33 -11.41
N LYS A 34 6.74 -11.51 -11.92
CA LYS A 34 7.18 -12.78 -12.50
C LYS A 34 7.59 -13.83 -11.45
N LYS A 35 7.86 -13.41 -10.21
CA LYS A 35 8.29 -14.32 -9.14
C LYS A 35 7.15 -15.24 -8.69
N PRO A 36 7.43 -16.51 -8.33
CA PRO A 36 6.38 -17.46 -7.95
C PRO A 36 5.66 -17.08 -6.64
N TYR A 37 6.34 -16.39 -5.74
CA TYR A 37 5.79 -15.93 -4.46
C TYR A 37 5.07 -14.58 -4.54
N PHE A 38 5.06 -13.89 -5.69
CA PHE A 38 4.49 -12.55 -5.87
C PHE A 38 3.06 -12.44 -5.31
N HIS A 39 2.20 -13.38 -5.72
CA HIS A 39 0.80 -13.34 -5.39
C HIS A 39 0.56 -13.48 -3.88
N TRP A 40 1.19 -14.50 -3.27
CA TRP A 40 1.07 -14.74 -1.83
C TRP A 40 1.71 -13.61 -1.01
N PHE A 41 2.82 -13.04 -1.49
CA PHE A 41 3.41 -11.87 -0.85
C PHE A 41 2.43 -10.69 -0.82
N GLU A 42 1.81 -10.33 -1.94
CA GLU A 42 0.85 -9.22 -1.96
C GLU A 42 -0.39 -9.50 -1.09
N VAL A 43 -0.90 -10.73 -1.09
CA VAL A 43 -2.03 -11.12 -0.23
C VAL A 43 -1.64 -10.99 1.24
N ILE A 44 -0.55 -11.63 1.66
CA ILE A 44 -0.12 -11.68 3.06
C ILE A 44 0.22 -10.28 3.58
N THR A 45 0.98 -9.49 2.81
CA THR A 45 1.35 -8.14 3.23
C THR A 45 0.13 -7.22 3.36
N ARG A 46 -0.86 -7.32 2.46
CA ARG A 46 -2.12 -6.56 2.57
C ARG A 46 -2.98 -7.00 3.74
N LEU A 47 -3.06 -8.30 4.02
CA LEU A 47 -3.80 -8.81 5.18
C LEU A 47 -3.13 -8.38 6.50
N ILE A 48 -1.81 -8.50 6.61
CA ILE A 48 -1.05 -8.07 7.79
C ILE A 48 -1.21 -6.55 7.99
N ALA A 49 -1.03 -5.76 6.93
CA ALA A 49 -1.24 -4.32 6.99
C ALA A 49 -2.68 -3.98 7.40
N GLY A 50 -3.66 -4.59 6.74
CA GLY A 50 -5.07 -4.36 7.04
C GLY A 50 -5.44 -4.68 8.49
N CYS A 51 -5.02 -5.84 9.00
CA CYS A 51 -5.17 -6.19 10.41
C CYS A 51 -4.47 -5.19 11.33
N GLY A 52 -3.24 -4.78 10.99
CA GLY A 52 -2.52 -3.75 11.75
C GLY A 52 -3.29 -2.42 11.83
N PHE A 53 -3.84 -1.96 10.71
CA PHE A 53 -4.68 -0.75 10.67
C PHE A 53 -5.96 -0.89 11.52
N VAL A 54 -6.64 -2.05 11.47
CA VAL A 54 -7.83 -2.31 12.30
C VAL A 54 -7.46 -2.32 13.79
N LEU A 55 -6.41 -3.03 14.18
CA LEU A 55 -5.99 -3.17 15.57
C LEU A 55 -5.57 -1.83 16.19
N PHE A 56 -4.82 -1.02 15.45
CA PHE A 56 -4.35 0.29 15.92
C PHE A 56 -5.32 1.45 15.61
N SER A 57 -6.50 1.17 15.05
CA SER A 57 -7.45 2.20 14.61
C SER A 57 -7.85 3.16 15.73
N LYS A 58 -8.17 2.63 16.92
CA LYS A 58 -8.58 3.44 18.09
C LYS A 58 -7.48 4.36 18.61
N SER A 59 -6.22 3.97 18.43
CA SER A 59 -5.04 4.75 18.82
C SER A 59 -4.58 5.70 17.71
N THR A 60 -5.49 6.26 16.90
CA THR A 60 -5.15 7.27 15.88
C THR A 60 -6.10 8.44 15.98
N MET A 61 -5.69 9.60 15.48
CA MET A 61 -6.56 10.79 15.49
C MET A 61 -7.88 10.61 14.73
N TYR A 62 -7.92 9.72 13.73
CA TYR A 62 -9.11 9.46 12.92
C TYR A 62 -9.46 7.97 12.92
N PRO A 63 -10.01 7.42 14.03
CA PRO A 63 -10.23 5.98 14.16
C PRO A 63 -11.10 5.38 13.08
N ARG A 64 -12.16 6.09 12.65
CA ARG A 64 -13.06 5.62 11.58
C ARG A 64 -12.36 5.53 10.22
N LEU A 65 -11.48 6.48 9.91
CA LEU A 65 -10.71 6.48 8.67
C LEU A 65 -9.69 5.34 8.67
N THR A 66 -8.93 5.21 9.75
CA THR A 66 -7.92 4.14 9.92
C THR A 66 -8.55 2.76 9.86
N LEU A 67 -9.72 2.59 10.50
CA LEU A 67 -10.52 1.37 10.41
C LEU A 67 -10.96 1.10 8.97
N GLY A 68 -11.48 2.11 8.27
CA GLY A 68 -11.90 1.98 6.87
C GLY A 68 -10.76 1.55 5.94
N ILE A 69 -9.56 2.13 6.11
CA ILE A 69 -8.35 1.72 5.37
C ILE A 69 -8.00 0.26 5.67
N GLY A 70 -8.04 -0.14 6.95
CA GLY A 70 -7.76 -1.51 7.36
C GLY A 70 -8.72 -2.52 6.74
N CYS A 71 -10.03 -2.25 6.83
CA CYS A 71 -11.07 -3.06 6.21
C CYS A 71 -10.92 -3.14 4.69
N LEU A 72 -10.58 -2.03 4.02
CA LEU A 72 -10.34 -2.00 2.57
C LEU A 72 -9.16 -2.90 2.19
N LEU A 73 -8.04 -2.83 2.92
CA LEU A 73 -6.87 -3.68 2.68
C LEU A 73 -7.19 -5.17 2.86
N ILE A 74 -7.96 -5.52 3.89
CA ILE A 74 -8.42 -6.90 4.11
C ILE A 74 -9.33 -7.35 2.95
N ALA A 75 -10.33 -6.54 2.58
CA ALA A 75 -11.24 -6.86 1.49
C ALA A 75 -10.51 -7.06 0.17
N VAL A 76 -9.54 -6.20 -0.14
CA VAL A 76 -8.69 -6.35 -1.34
C VAL A 76 -7.81 -7.60 -1.25
N GLY A 77 -7.24 -7.93 -0.08
CA GLY A 77 -6.47 -9.16 0.14
C GLY A 77 -7.31 -10.42 -0.11
N ILE A 78 -8.56 -10.44 0.37
CA ILE A 78 -9.53 -11.52 0.11
C ILE A 78 -9.90 -11.57 -1.38
N GLY A 79 -10.17 -10.42 -2.00
CA GLY A 79 -10.46 -10.33 -3.44
C GLY A 79 -9.33 -10.87 -4.31
N LEU A 80 -8.07 -10.68 -3.90
CA LEU A 80 -6.92 -11.29 -4.56
C LEU A 80 -6.92 -12.81 -4.46
N ILE A 81 -7.22 -13.37 -3.28
CA ILE A 81 -7.33 -14.83 -3.09
C ILE A 81 -8.38 -15.40 -4.05
N ILE A 82 -9.55 -14.76 -4.16
CA ILE A 82 -10.64 -15.17 -5.06
C ILE A 82 -10.23 -15.07 -6.53
N THR A 83 -9.51 -14.00 -6.90
CA THR A 83 -9.06 -13.76 -8.29
C THR A 83 -8.05 -14.82 -8.76
N GLY A 84 -7.21 -15.30 -7.84
CA GLY A 84 -6.17 -16.26 -8.10
C GLY A 84 -4.91 -15.68 -8.73
N SER A 85 -3.80 -16.41 -8.60
CA SER A 85 -2.45 -15.93 -8.93
C SER A 85 -2.25 -15.63 -10.42
N VAL A 86 -2.82 -16.44 -11.31
CA VAL A 86 -2.62 -16.32 -12.77
C VAL A 86 -3.26 -15.03 -13.30
N ARG A 87 -4.54 -14.79 -12.99
CA ARG A 87 -5.27 -13.60 -13.42
C ARG A 87 -4.66 -12.33 -12.82
N HIS A 88 -4.32 -12.38 -11.52
CA HIS A 88 -3.69 -11.27 -10.83
C HIS A 88 -2.33 -10.90 -11.44
N ARG A 89 -1.48 -11.89 -11.76
CA ARG A 89 -0.18 -11.67 -12.41
C ARG A 89 -0.32 -11.01 -13.77
N THR A 90 -1.24 -11.50 -14.61
CA THR A 90 -1.50 -10.89 -15.92
C THR A 90 -1.97 -9.44 -15.77
N PHE A 91 -2.86 -9.18 -14.81
CA PHE A 91 -3.32 -7.83 -14.49
C PHE A 91 -2.18 -6.91 -14.04
N ALA A 92 -1.31 -7.37 -13.13
CA ALA A 92 -0.19 -6.58 -12.62
C ALA A 92 0.82 -6.19 -13.72
N ILE A 93 1.16 -7.14 -14.60
CA ILE A 93 2.06 -6.86 -15.73
C ILE A 93 1.41 -5.91 -16.74
N TRP A 94 0.12 -6.11 -17.03
CA TRP A 94 -0.62 -5.25 -17.93
C TRP A 94 -0.74 -3.81 -17.38
N SER A 95 -1.10 -3.66 -16.11
CA SER A 95 -1.27 -2.36 -15.46
C SER A 95 0.05 -1.59 -15.38
N ALA A 96 1.16 -2.29 -15.07
CA ALA A 96 2.50 -1.70 -15.03
C ALA A 96 2.93 -1.10 -16.37
N ARG A 97 2.51 -1.71 -17.48
CA ARG A 97 2.79 -1.21 -18.84
C ARG A 97 1.84 -0.07 -19.23
N LYS A 98 0.53 -0.24 -18.99
CA LYS A 98 -0.51 0.69 -19.45
C LYS A 98 -0.49 2.02 -18.69
N PHE A 99 -0.34 1.98 -17.37
CA PHE A 99 -0.51 3.15 -16.50
C PHE A 99 0.80 3.84 -16.12
N LYS A 100 1.89 3.54 -16.82
CA LYS A 100 3.21 4.10 -16.58
C LYS A 100 3.25 5.63 -16.53
N ARG A 101 2.43 6.32 -17.35
CA ARG A 101 2.32 7.79 -17.35
C ARG A 101 1.64 8.34 -16.08
N ILE A 102 0.77 7.55 -15.46
CA ILE A 102 0.02 7.91 -14.24
C ILE A 102 0.84 7.66 -12.98
N PHE A 103 1.94 6.91 -13.05
CA PHE A 103 2.79 6.63 -11.89
C PHE A 103 3.35 7.89 -11.22
N ARG A 104 3.79 8.91 -11.98
CA ARG A 104 4.28 10.15 -11.37
C ARG A 104 3.20 10.88 -10.54
N PRO A 105 2.02 11.22 -11.09
CA PRO A 105 0.98 11.88 -10.31
C PRO A 105 0.44 10.97 -9.18
N ALA A 106 0.31 9.67 -9.42
CA ALA A 106 -0.05 8.72 -8.36
C ALA A 106 0.99 8.73 -7.22
N GLY A 107 2.27 8.86 -7.57
CA GLY A 107 3.38 8.91 -6.62
C GLY A 107 3.34 10.14 -5.73
N PHE A 108 3.05 11.31 -6.31
CA PHE A 108 2.81 12.51 -5.51
C PHE A 108 1.62 12.34 -4.55
N GLY A 109 0.51 11.78 -5.03
CA GLY A 109 -0.66 11.52 -4.20
C GLY A 109 -0.36 10.54 -3.05
N SER A 110 0.33 9.44 -3.34
CA SER A 110 0.69 8.44 -2.33
C SER A 110 1.77 8.95 -1.37
N PHE A 111 2.67 9.85 -1.81
CA PHE A 111 3.65 10.48 -0.94
C PHE A 111 2.99 11.39 0.11
N ILE A 112 2.06 12.25 -0.33
CA ILE A 112 1.28 13.11 0.55
C ILE A 112 0.45 12.26 1.53
N PHE A 113 -0.16 11.19 1.04
CA PHE A 113 -0.90 10.25 1.90
C PHE A 113 0.00 9.58 2.94
N GLY A 114 1.25 9.23 2.57
CA GLY A 114 2.25 8.71 3.51
C GLY A 114 2.58 9.68 4.64
N ILE A 115 2.80 10.97 4.32
CA ILE A 115 2.99 12.03 5.32
C ILE A 115 1.76 12.12 6.24
N PHE A 116 0.57 12.10 5.65
CA PHE A 116 -0.69 12.14 6.40
C PHE A 116 -0.81 10.95 7.37
N LEU A 117 -0.45 9.73 6.97
CA LEU A 117 -0.45 8.57 7.85
C LEU A 117 0.51 8.72 9.05
N ILE A 118 1.68 9.32 8.84
CA ILE A 118 2.64 9.60 9.93
C ILE A 118 2.05 10.65 10.88
N TYR A 119 1.44 11.71 10.34
CA TYR A 119 0.81 12.76 11.13
C TYR A 119 -0.30 12.23 12.04
N ILE A 120 -1.25 11.46 11.50
CA ILE A 120 -2.37 10.91 12.28
C ILE A 120 -1.95 9.85 13.31
N SER A 121 -0.77 9.26 13.15
CA SER A 121 -0.22 8.25 14.08
C SER A 121 0.65 8.85 15.18
N THR A 122 1.13 10.09 15.03
CA THR A 122 2.01 10.75 16.02
C THR A 122 1.23 11.56 17.06
N ILE A 123 0.21 12.33 16.65
CA ILE A 123 -0.51 13.21 17.58
C ILE A 123 -1.43 12.44 18.54
N GLY A 124 -1.90 11.24 18.17
CA GLY A 124 -2.61 10.38 19.12
C GLY A 124 -1.74 9.89 20.30
N VAL A 125 -0.42 10.11 20.28
CA VAL A 125 0.49 9.84 21.41
C VAL A 125 0.53 11.02 22.39
N ILE A 126 0.20 12.23 21.93
CA ILE A 126 0.32 13.48 22.71
C ILE A 126 -1.01 13.82 23.43
N GLY A 127 -2.10 13.12 23.09
CA GLY A 127 -3.45 13.37 23.62
C GLY A 127 -3.90 12.45 24.76
N ASP A 128 -3.06 11.51 25.19
CA ASP A 128 -3.21 10.70 26.42
C ASP A 128 -2.20 11.20 27.48
#